data_AF-A0A917V674-F1
#
_entry.id   AF-A0A917V674-F1
#
_cell.length_a   1.000
_cell.length_b   1.000
_cell.length_c   1.000
_cell.angle_alpha   90.00
_cell.angle_beta   90.00
_cell.angle_gamma   90.00
#
_symmetry.space_group_name_H-M   'P 1'
#
loop_
_entity.id
_entity.type
_entity.pdbx_description
1 polymer ?
#
loop_
_entity_poly.entity_id
_entity_poly.type
_entity_poly.pdbx_seq_one_letter_code
_entity_poly.pdbx_strand_id
1 'polypeptide(L)'
;MLIPSRVDSTNVASTRSLNAMLDALPRPASPLSFGADIDAAHEVVLDTERPREERLDALLAWASRYQPCLFGRVAARGLRGIGIACCWLDDDDIARGDEHLRARLQEARRDWKRAALEGGPSGFLVMLASRRLVDCQPSDALVEICRRVADLYFVEFAPVACDVIYTEAVPLRTDRVRLYKGGANFFYPSAHGTQNHDRRVPGGLMMSINSAGHWASKMVASGEARDLADAVDQVMDLALRSIGNGGLGQDREAAERFGSCTWHNRGLAPLRPRRTPIGTLPRTVPQDHSQDFYSGIYHTDVLVPTHVTRAAHHDEAPQVWPNLEFSYITDAHRGPEHEDYGQVWGHVVPEEAMFSNPWPPLRPKPPEAVPAEDIVARACPHAA
;
A
#
# COMPACT_ATOMS: atom_id res chain seq x y z
N MET A 1 28.13 -18.17 28.21
CA MET A 1 28.32 -19.27 27.24
C MET A 1 28.63 -18.61 25.90
N LEU A 2 29.81 -18.88 25.36
CA LEU A 2 30.43 -18.16 24.25
C LEU A 2 29.66 -18.37 22.93
N ILE A 3 29.30 -17.29 22.24
CA ILE A 3 28.88 -17.31 20.84
C ILE A 3 30.16 -17.12 20.00
N PRO A 4 30.58 -18.08 19.16
CA PRO A 4 31.71 -17.88 18.28
C PRO A 4 31.28 -17.05 17.06
N SER A 5 32.02 -15.96 16.86
CA SER A 5 32.13 -15.22 15.61
C SER A 5 32.63 -16.11 14.47
N ARG A 6 31.88 -16.16 13.36
CA ARG A 6 32.41 -16.32 12.00
C ARG A 6 31.39 -15.71 11.03
N VAL A 7 31.63 -14.45 10.69
CA VAL A 7 31.06 -13.86 9.47
C VAL A 7 31.88 -14.45 8.32
N ASP A 8 31.34 -15.47 7.66
CA ASP A 8 31.87 -15.93 6.39
C ASP A 8 31.74 -14.79 5.37
N SER A 9 32.88 -14.20 5.05
CA SER A 9 33.04 -13.04 4.16
C SER A 9 33.28 -13.49 2.72
N THR A 10 32.54 -14.48 2.25
CA THR A 10 32.68 -15.02 0.89
C THR A 10 31.35 -15.54 0.34
N ASN A 11 30.37 -14.66 0.16
CA ASN A 11 29.46 -14.70 -1.00
C ASN A 11 28.62 -13.40 -1.10
N VAL A 12 29.26 -12.24 -1.29
CA VAL A 12 28.53 -11.07 -1.81
C VAL A 12 28.38 -11.30 -3.30
N ALA A 13 27.37 -12.08 -3.70
CA ALA A 13 26.88 -11.98 -5.06
C ALA A 13 26.61 -10.50 -5.32
N SER A 14 27.34 -9.91 -6.27
CA SER A 14 27.22 -8.49 -6.62
C SER A 14 25.78 -8.22 -7.06
N THR A 15 24.91 -7.81 -6.13
CA THR A 15 23.56 -7.37 -6.44
C THR A 15 23.68 -6.21 -7.42
N ARG A 16 23.08 -6.36 -8.62
CA ARG A 16 23.07 -5.28 -9.62
C ARG A 16 22.49 -4.01 -9.00
N SER A 17 23.05 -2.85 -9.34
CA SER A 17 22.48 -1.58 -8.91
C SER A 17 21.09 -1.37 -9.51
N LEU A 18 20.26 -0.54 -8.88
CA LEU A 18 18.93 -0.23 -9.42
C LEU A 18 19.03 0.33 -10.84
N ASN A 19 19.99 1.23 -11.10
CA ASN A 19 20.21 1.77 -12.43
C ASN A 19 20.49 0.66 -13.47
N ALA A 20 21.38 -0.29 -13.15
CA ALA A 20 21.70 -1.40 -14.04
C ALA A 20 20.51 -2.36 -14.25
N MET A 21 19.64 -2.51 -13.24
CA MET A 21 18.40 -3.28 -13.37
C MET A 21 17.41 -2.60 -14.31
N LEU A 22 17.24 -1.28 -14.21
CA LEU A 22 16.37 -0.51 -15.10
C LEU A 22 16.89 -0.50 -16.55
N ASP A 23 18.20 -0.44 -16.75
CA ASP A 23 18.81 -0.52 -18.09
C ASP A 23 18.63 -1.90 -18.75
N ALA A 24 18.52 -2.95 -17.93
CA ALA A 24 18.29 -4.31 -18.38
C ALA A 24 16.81 -4.66 -18.60
N LEU A 25 15.88 -3.74 -18.34
CA LEU A 25 14.45 -4.00 -18.54
C LEU A 25 14.12 -4.28 -20.01
N PRO A 26 13.31 -5.32 -20.29
CA PRO A 26 12.78 -5.52 -21.63
C PRO A 26 11.97 -4.30 -22.06
N ARG A 27 12.26 -3.76 -23.24
CA ARG A 27 11.48 -2.68 -23.84
C ARG A 27 10.52 -3.27 -24.87
N PRO A 28 9.23 -2.91 -24.85
CA PRO A 28 8.33 -3.32 -25.91
C PRO A 28 8.73 -2.69 -27.24
N ALA A 29 8.32 -3.31 -28.35
CA ALA A 29 8.60 -2.80 -29.70
C ALA A 29 7.89 -1.45 -29.99
N SER A 30 6.82 -1.15 -29.24
CA SER A 30 6.08 0.10 -29.28
C SER A 30 5.69 0.51 -27.84
N PRO A 31 5.59 1.82 -27.53
CA PRO A 31 5.08 2.28 -26.25
C PRO A 31 3.72 1.68 -25.94
N LEU A 32 3.48 1.35 -24.67
CA LEU A 32 2.20 0.81 -24.22
C LEU A 32 1.28 1.97 -23.81
N SER A 33 -0.02 1.76 -24.00
CA SER A 33 -1.07 2.66 -23.52
C SER A 33 -1.81 1.98 -22.38
N PHE A 34 -1.99 2.70 -21.27
CA PHE A 34 -2.71 2.21 -20.08
C PHE A 34 -4.03 2.97 -19.87
N GLY A 35 -4.54 3.58 -20.95
CA GLY A 35 -5.74 4.40 -20.92
C GLY A 35 -5.42 5.89 -20.90
N ALA A 36 -6.34 6.68 -21.47
CA ALA A 36 -6.13 8.10 -21.70
C ALA A 36 -5.81 8.91 -20.42
N ASP A 37 -6.29 8.47 -19.25
CA ASP A 37 -6.00 9.13 -17.98
C ASP A 37 -4.56 8.89 -17.50
N ILE A 38 -4.05 7.66 -17.63
CA ILE A 38 -2.66 7.34 -17.25
C ILE A 38 -1.69 7.93 -18.27
N ASP A 39 -1.99 7.80 -19.56
CA ASP A 39 -1.14 8.31 -20.64
C ASP A 39 -1.00 9.84 -20.57
N ALA A 40 -2.09 10.56 -20.32
CA ALA A 40 -2.03 12.02 -20.13
C ALA A 40 -1.25 12.41 -18.86
N ALA A 41 -1.37 11.64 -17.78
CA ALA A 41 -0.60 11.88 -16.56
C ALA A 41 0.90 11.59 -16.76
N HIS A 42 1.26 10.56 -17.54
CA HIS A 42 2.66 10.27 -17.89
C HIS A 42 3.37 11.47 -18.50
N GLU A 43 2.73 12.15 -19.44
CA GLU A 43 3.34 13.28 -20.13
C GLU A 43 3.71 14.43 -19.19
N VAL A 44 2.97 14.63 -18.10
CA VAL A 44 3.31 15.68 -17.12
C VAL A 44 4.24 15.15 -16.03
N VAL A 45 3.95 13.98 -15.46
CA VAL A 45 4.71 13.39 -14.35
C VAL A 45 6.17 13.09 -14.74
N LEU A 46 6.43 12.78 -16.01
CA LEU A 46 7.76 12.40 -16.49
C LEU A 46 8.49 13.54 -17.23
N ASP A 47 7.90 14.73 -17.31
CA ASP A 47 8.51 15.89 -17.95
C ASP A 47 9.57 16.51 -17.02
N THR A 48 10.84 16.30 -17.33
CA THR A 48 11.98 16.80 -16.54
C THR A 48 12.16 18.31 -16.65
N GLU A 49 11.57 18.95 -17.66
CA GLU A 49 11.61 20.40 -17.83
C GLU A 49 10.62 21.12 -16.91
N ARG A 50 9.65 20.37 -16.35
CA ARG A 50 8.69 20.92 -15.39
C ARG A 50 9.23 20.91 -13.97
N PRO A 51 8.88 21.93 -13.16
CA PRO A 51 9.13 21.91 -11.73
C PRO A 51 8.55 20.65 -11.07
N ARG A 52 9.29 20.09 -10.11
CA ARG A 52 8.86 18.91 -9.35
C ARG A 52 7.47 19.08 -8.72
N GLU A 53 7.15 20.27 -8.24
CA GLU A 53 5.86 20.59 -7.63
C GLU A 53 4.70 20.39 -8.62
N GLU A 54 4.83 20.88 -9.86
CA GLU A 54 3.81 20.67 -10.90
C GLU A 54 3.63 19.19 -11.26
N ARG A 55 4.74 18.43 -11.30
CA ARG A 55 4.71 16.98 -11.56
C ARG A 55 4.01 16.22 -10.45
N LEU A 56 4.24 16.61 -9.20
CA LEU A 56 3.56 16.06 -8.04
C LEU A 56 2.08 16.42 -8.04
N ASP A 57 1.73 17.67 -8.33
CA ASP A 57 0.34 18.13 -8.44
C ASP A 57 -0.42 17.34 -9.52
N ALA A 58 0.20 17.05 -10.65
CA ALA A 58 -0.39 16.21 -11.69
C ALA A 58 -0.64 14.77 -11.21
N LEU A 59 0.32 14.17 -10.50
CA LEU A 59 0.16 12.84 -9.88
C LEU A 59 -1.00 12.84 -8.87
N LEU A 60 -1.06 13.84 -7.98
CA LEU A 60 -2.12 13.96 -6.97
C LEU A 60 -3.48 14.25 -7.61
N ALA A 61 -3.53 15.08 -8.67
CA ALA A 61 -4.75 15.34 -9.42
C ALA A 61 -5.29 14.05 -10.05
N TRP A 62 -4.44 13.23 -10.68
CA TRP A 62 -4.84 11.91 -11.18
C TRP A 62 -5.31 11.00 -10.03
N ALA A 63 -4.52 10.90 -8.96
CA ALA A 63 -4.84 10.06 -7.82
C ALA A 63 -6.19 10.44 -7.17
N SER A 64 -6.50 11.73 -7.07
CA SER A 64 -7.74 12.27 -6.51
C SER A 64 -9.00 11.75 -7.22
N ARG A 65 -8.89 11.33 -8.47
CA ARG A 65 -10.01 10.92 -9.33
C ARG A 65 -10.00 9.42 -9.59
N TYR A 66 -8.84 8.86 -9.88
CA TYR A 66 -8.71 7.53 -10.46
C TYR A 66 -8.23 6.47 -9.46
N GLN A 67 -7.57 6.81 -8.35
CA GLN A 67 -7.14 5.78 -7.39
C GLN A 67 -8.34 5.04 -6.78
N PRO A 68 -8.38 3.70 -6.80
CA PRO A 68 -9.48 2.93 -6.21
C PRO A 68 -9.61 3.12 -4.71
N CYS A 69 -8.46 3.12 -4.02
CA CYS A 69 -8.38 3.35 -2.60
C CYS A 69 -8.90 4.75 -2.25
N LEU A 70 -9.94 4.81 -1.42
CA LEU A 70 -10.55 6.09 -1.05
C LEU A 70 -9.65 6.90 -0.11
N PHE A 71 -8.83 6.24 0.72
CA PHE A 71 -7.80 6.94 1.49
C PHE A 71 -6.86 7.71 0.56
N GLY A 72 -6.36 7.06 -0.51
CA GLY A 72 -5.50 7.71 -1.50
C GLY A 72 -6.18 8.91 -2.17
N ARG A 73 -7.45 8.77 -2.56
CA ARG A 73 -8.24 9.86 -3.16
C ARG A 73 -8.45 11.04 -2.21
N VAL A 74 -8.86 10.78 -0.98
CA VAL A 74 -9.11 11.83 0.03
C VAL A 74 -7.81 12.55 0.37
N ALA A 75 -6.72 11.80 0.55
CA ALA A 75 -5.42 12.32 0.86
C ALA A 75 -4.84 13.18 -0.28
N ALA A 76 -4.99 12.73 -1.53
CA ALA A 76 -4.57 13.50 -2.71
C ALA A 76 -5.35 14.81 -2.91
N ARG A 77 -6.54 14.94 -2.30
CA ARG A 77 -7.33 16.19 -2.29
C ARG A 77 -7.02 17.07 -1.08
N GLY A 78 -6.18 16.64 -0.15
CA GLY A 78 -5.95 17.33 1.13
C GLY A 78 -7.20 17.41 2.00
N LEU A 79 -8.13 16.46 1.88
CA LEU A 79 -9.39 16.47 2.62
C LEU A 79 -9.29 15.67 3.92
N ARG A 80 -10.14 16.00 4.90
CA ARG A 80 -10.28 15.29 6.19
C ARG A 80 -8.97 15.15 7.00
N GLY A 81 -8.06 16.12 6.84
CA GLY A 81 -6.78 16.12 7.54
C GLY A 81 -5.81 14.99 7.13
N ILE A 82 -6.13 14.21 6.08
CA ILE A 82 -5.27 13.14 5.57
C ILE A 82 -4.22 13.79 4.67
N GLY A 83 -3.01 13.96 5.20
CA GLY A 83 -1.87 14.51 4.47
C GLY A 83 -1.00 13.41 3.85
N ILE A 84 -0.31 13.78 2.77
CA ILE A 84 0.72 12.96 2.12
C ILE A 84 2.04 13.75 2.05
N ALA A 85 3.14 13.12 2.44
CA ALA A 85 4.49 13.58 2.08
C ALA A 85 5.04 12.73 0.91
N CYS A 86 5.91 13.29 0.08
CA CYS A 86 6.43 12.60 -1.10
C CYS A 86 7.95 12.76 -1.23
N CYS A 87 8.67 11.63 -1.27
CA CYS A 87 10.04 11.56 -1.77
C CYS A 87 10.00 11.28 -3.27
N TRP A 88 10.51 12.21 -4.07
CA TRP A 88 10.60 12.06 -5.52
C TRP A 88 12.04 11.75 -5.91
N LEU A 89 12.21 10.73 -6.73
CA LEU A 89 13.47 10.26 -7.27
C LEU A 89 13.30 10.12 -8.78
N ASP A 90 14.14 10.79 -9.57
CA ASP A 90 14.11 10.73 -11.03
C ASP A 90 15.32 9.97 -11.60
N ASP A 91 15.46 9.99 -12.92
CA ASP A 91 16.56 9.29 -13.60
C ASP A 91 17.95 9.82 -13.20
N ASP A 92 18.09 11.10 -12.83
CA ASP A 92 19.36 11.66 -12.36
C ASP A 92 19.69 11.12 -10.96
N ASP A 93 18.71 11.08 -10.06
CA ASP A 93 18.88 10.44 -8.75
C ASP A 93 19.25 8.95 -8.92
N ILE A 94 18.61 8.23 -9.85
CA ILE A 94 18.90 6.82 -10.12
C ILE A 94 20.31 6.61 -10.69
N ALA A 95 20.74 7.45 -11.64
CA ALA A 95 22.05 7.35 -12.28
C ALA A 95 23.22 7.55 -11.29
N ARG A 96 22.99 8.30 -10.20
CA ARG A 96 23.96 8.49 -9.11
C ARG A 96 24.16 7.26 -8.24
N GLY A 97 23.32 6.25 -8.38
CA GLY A 97 23.49 4.92 -7.79
C GLY A 97 22.86 4.75 -6.40
N ASP A 98 22.88 3.51 -5.94
CA ASP A 98 22.06 3.03 -4.84
C ASP A 98 22.40 3.67 -3.48
N GLU A 99 23.65 4.06 -3.25
CA GLU A 99 24.04 4.76 -2.01
C GLU A 99 23.41 6.16 -1.95
N HIS A 100 23.39 6.88 -3.08
CA HIS A 100 22.71 8.17 -3.18
C HIS A 100 21.20 8.02 -2.97
N LEU A 101 20.59 7.03 -3.63
CA LEU A 101 19.16 6.72 -3.46
C LEU A 101 18.82 6.39 -2.01
N ARG A 102 19.62 5.52 -1.36
CA ARG A 102 19.46 5.19 0.06
C ARG A 102 19.53 6.45 0.93
N ALA A 103 20.54 7.30 0.75
CA ALA A 103 20.68 8.52 1.53
C ALA A 103 19.45 9.42 1.41
N ARG A 104 18.97 9.65 0.18
CA ARG A 104 17.77 10.46 -0.10
C ARG A 104 16.50 9.86 0.49
N LEU A 105 16.31 8.54 0.37
CA LEU A 105 15.17 7.84 0.96
C LEU A 105 15.17 7.96 2.48
N GLN A 106 16.30 7.71 3.13
CA GLN A 106 16.38 7.76 4.60
C GLN A 106 16.26 9.19 5.13
N GLU A 107 16.73 10.20 4.39
CA GLU A 107 16.51 11.62 4.71
C GLU A 107 15.02 11.98 4.64
N ALA A 108 14.37 11.71 3.50
CA ALA A 108 12.95 11.99 3.34
C ALA A 108 12.07 11.22 4.34
N ARG A 109 12.42 9.97 4.65
CA ARG A 109 11.78 9.15 5.70
C ARG A 109 11.87 9.83 7.07
N ARG A 110 13.04 10.37 7.45
CA ARG A 110 13.21 11.10 8.72
C ARG A 110 12.41 12.40 8.74
N ASP A 111 12.43 13.16 7.65
CA ASP A 111 11.70 14.43 7.59
C ASP A 111 10.19 14.23 7.66
N TRP A 112 9.68 13.22 6.93
CA TRP A 112 8.28 12.84 7.05
C TRP A 112 7.94 12.37 8.47
N LYS A 113 8.76 11.52 9.11
CA LYS A 113 8.52 11.10 10.50
C LYS A 113 8.52 12.29 11.48
N ARG A 114 9.41 13.27 11.32
CA ARG A 114 9.39 14.51 12.13
C ARG A 114 8.10 15.30 11.91
N ALA A 115 7.65 15.44 10.66
CA ALA A 115 6.39 16.12 10.37
C ALA A 115 5.19 15.36 10.95
N ALA A 116 5.14 14.04 10.79
CA ALA A 116 4.08 13.17 11.32
C ALA A 116 3.98 13.26 12.85
N LEU A 117 5.13 13.28 13.53
CA LEU A 117 5.23 13.45 14.98
C LEU A 117 4.45 14.68 15.49
N GLU A 118 4.49 15.79 14.75
CA GLU A 118 3.77 17.03 15.07
C GLU A 118 2.34 17.09 14.51
N GLY A 119 1.75 15.95 14.15
CA GLY A 119 0.41 15.88 13.56
C GLY A 119 0.37 16.14 12.05
N GLY A 120 1.51 15.99 11.36
CA GLY A 120 1.63 16.14 9.92
C GLY A 120 0.99 15.00 9.10
N PRO A 121 1.56 14.69 7.92
CA PRO A 121 1.06 13.64 7.02
C PRO A 121 1.06 12.22 7.63
N SER A 122 -0.07 11.52 7.55
CA SER A 122 -0.18 10.09 7.90
C SER A 122 0.27 9.15 6.77
N GLY A 123 0.42 9.69 5.56
CA GLY A 123 0.87 8.96 4.38
C GLY A 123 2.22 9.45 3.86
N PHE A 124 2.99 8.53 3.29
CA PHE A 124 4.27 8.80 2.63
C PHE A 124 4.37 8.08 1.31
N LEU A 125 4.74 8.80 0.26
CA LEU A 125 4.99 8.26 -1.07
C LEU A 125 6.48 8.31 -1.36
N VAL A 126 6.99 7.24 -1.97
CA VAL A 126 8.29 7.21 -2.62
C VAL A 126 8.03 6.99 -4.10
N MET A 127 8.22 8.04 -4.91
CA MET A 127 8.00 8.01 -6.36
C MET A 127 9.34 7.87 -7.08
N LEU A 128 9.50 6.79 -7.82
CA LEU A 128 10.58 6.59 -8.79
C LEU A 128 10.04 6.95 -10.19
N ALA A 129 10.22 8.21 -10.55
CA ALA A 129 9.74 8.78 -11.80
C ALA A 129 10.75 8.52 -12.93
N SER A 130 10.56 7.42 -13.67
CA SER A 130 11.42 7.04 -14.80
C SER A 130 10.60 6.52 -15.97
N ARG A 131 10.90 7.00 -17.17
CA ARG A 131 10.31 6.47 -18.42
C ARG A 131 10.64 4.98 -18.62
N ARG A 132 11.76 4.49 -18.07
CA ARG A 132 12.16 3.07 -18.13
C ARG A 132 11.18 2.14 -17.42
N LEU A 133 10.39 2.65 -16.49
CA LEU A 133 9.41 1.89 -15.70
C LEU A 133 7.99 1.96 -16.25
N VAL A 134 7.70 2.90 -17.16
CA VAL A 134 6.34 3.09 -17.69
C VAL A 134 5.83 1.85 -18.41
N ASP A 135 6.67 1.32 -19.30
CA ASP A 135 6.33 0.18 -20.13
C ASP A 135 6.75 -1.17 -19.51
N CYS A 136 7.29 -1.15 -18.28
CA CYS A 136 7.74 -2.35 -17.60
C CYS A 136 6.53 -3.25 -17.27
N GLN A 137 6.37 -4.33 -18.04
CA GLN A 137 5.30 -5.31 -17.81
C GLN A 137 5.50 -6.10 -16.51
N PRO A 138 4.41 -6.63 -15.92
CA PRO A 138 4.50 -7.63 -14.87
C PRO A 138 5.49 -8.74 -15.24
N SER A 139 6.47 -8.98 -14.38
CA SER A 139 7.60 -9.87 -14.66
C SER A 139 8.45 -10.10 -13.42
N ASP A 140 9.35 -11.09 -13.47
CA ASP A 140 10.40 -11.27 -12.45
C ASP A 140 11.30 -10.04 -12.33
N ALA A 141 11.55 -9.33 -13.43
CA ALA A 141 12.37 -8.12 -13.41
C ALA A 141 11.69 -7.02 -12.58
N LEU A 142 10.38 -6.83 -12.73
CA LEU A 142 9.61 -5.89 -11.92
C LEU A 142 9.62 -6.28 -10.43
N VAL A 143 9.45 -7.56 -10.11
CA VAL A 143 9.55 -8.07 -8.73
C VAL A 143 10.91 -7.72 -8.12
N GLU A 144 12.00 -7.97 -8.84
CA GLU A 144 13.34 -7.66 -8.36
C GLU A 144 13.58 -6.16 -8.18
N ILE A 145 13.04 -5.32 -9.07
CA ILE A 145 13.10 -3.85 -8.91
C ILE A 145 12.35 -3.40 -7.65
N CYS A 146 11.12 -3.87 -7.44
CA CYS A 146 10.35 -3.58 -6.24
C CYS A 146 11.12 -3.99 -4.98
N ARG A 147 11.70 -5.20 -4.99
CA ARG A 147 12.55 -5.70 -3.90
C ARG A 147 13.77 -4.83 -3.67
N ARG A 148 14.44 -4.38 -4.73
CA ARG A 148 15.62 -3.49 -4.61
C ARG A 148 15.25 -2.14 -4.01
N VAL A 149 14.14 -1.53 -4.44
CA VAL A 149 13.65 -0.27 -3.84
C VAL A 149 13.29 -0.47 -2.37
N ALA A 150 12.64 -1.59 -2.04
CA ALA A 150 12.31 -1.94 -0.66
C ALA A 150 13.56 -2.15 0.21
N ASP A 151 14.63 -2.78 -0.30
CA ASP A 151 15.91 -2.93 0.41
C ASP A 151 16.57 -1.59 0.74
N LEU A 152 16.40 -0.58 -0.12
CA LEU A 152 16.94 0.76 0.11
C LEU A 152 16.11 1.55 1.14
N TYR A 153 14.83 1.21 1.30
CA TYR A 153 13.91 1.85 2.23
C TYR A 153 13.89 1.17 3.62
N PHE A 154 13.59 -0.12 3.69
CA PHE A 154 13.54 -0.94 4.90
C PHE A 154 14.92 -1.47 5.27
N VAL A 155 15.88 -0.57 5.48
CA VAL A 155 17.28 -0.90 5.77
C VAL A 155 17.42 -1.80 7.00
N GLU A 156 16.51 -1.69 7.97
CA GLU A 156 16.47 -2.52 9.17
C GLU A 156 16.07 -3.98 8.91
N PHE A 157 15.43 -4.27 7.78
CA PHE A 157 14.90 -5.59 7.41
C PHE A 157 15.41 -6.08 6.05
N ALA A 158 16.42 -5.40 5.48
CA ALA A 158 17.06 -5.84 4.25
C ALA A 158 17.89 -7.12 4.50
N PRO A 159 17.87 -8.12 3.60
CA PRO A 159 17.12 -8.14 2.35
C PRO A 159 15.62 -8.40 2.56
N VAL A 160 14.80 -7.63 1.87
CA VAL A 160 13.35 -7.73 1.85
C VAL A 160 12.92 -9.00 1.12
N ALA A 161 12.01 -9.74 1.73
CA ALA A 161 11.38 -10.91 1.14
C ALA A 161 10.07 -10.52 0.44
N CYS A 162 9.79 -11.14 -0.70
CA CYS A 162 8.47 -11.01 -1.34
C CYS A 162 7.42 -11.85 -0.60
N ASP A 163 6.13 -11.58 -0.86
CA ASP A 163 5.01 -12.28 -0.21
C ASP A 163 5.00 -12.14 1.32
N VAL A 164 5.47 -10.97 1.80
CA VAL A 164 5.56 -10.59 3.21
C VAL A 164 4.94 -9.21 3.40
N ILE A 165 4.26 -9.03 4.52
CA ILE A 165 3.70 -7.75 4.98
C ILE A 165 4.81 -6.98 5.68
N TYR A 166 5.10 -5.79 5.17
CA TYR A 166 6.00 -4.83 5.80
C TYR A 166 5.19 -3.64 6.30
N THR A 167 5.50 -3.19 7.51
CA THR A 167 4.90 -1.98 8.08
C THR A 167 5.99 -0.99 8.44
N GLU A 168 5.65 0.29 8.39
CA GLU A 168 6.46 1.39 8.87
C GLU A 168 5.94 1.93 10.20
N ALA A 169 6.84 2.49 11.01
CA ALA A 169 6.51 3.25 12.21
C ALA A 169 6.30 4.73 11.93
N VAL A 170 5.05 5.16 12.06
CA VAL A 170 4.62 6.56 11.94
C VAL A 170 4.46 7.15 13.34
N PRO A 171 5.33 8.08 13.77
CA PRO A 171 5.23 8.65 15.11
C PRO A 171 4.15 9.75 15.18
N LEU A 172 3.48 9.87 16.32
CA LEU A 172 2.65 11.01 16.70
C LEU A 172 2.94 11.38 18.15
N ARG A 173 3.05 12.67 18.44
CA ARG A 173 3.10 13.18 19.80
C ARG A 173 1.69 13.56 20.26
N THR A 174 1.24 12.90 21.32
CA THR A 174 0.08 13.34 22.11
C THR A 174 0.57 13.76 23.50
N ASP A 175 0.25 13.02 24.56
CA ASP A 175 0.90 13.12 25.88
C ASP A 175 2.29 12.45 25.90
N ARG A 176 2.53 11.52 24.98
CA ARG A 176 3.78 10.78 24.77
C ARG A 176 3.99 10.57 23.28
N VAL A 177 5.20 10.16 22.90
CA VAL A 177 5.46 9.67 21.54
C VAL A 177 4.89 8.27 21.40
N ARG A 178 4.01 8.09 20.41
CA ARG A 178 3.46 6.79 20.02
C ARG A 178 3.81 6.49 18.58
N LEU A 179 4.21 5.26 18.30
CA LEU A 179 4.41 4.75 16.95
C LEU A 179 3.15 4.02 16.48
N TYR A 180 2.72 4.30 15.26
CA TYR A 180 1.59 3.65 14.62
C TYR A 180 2.05 2.87 13.39
N LYS A 181 1.47 1.68 13.16
CA LYS A 181 1.74 0.87 11.97
C LYS A 181 1.20 1.58 10.73
N GLY A 182 2.06 1.74 9.73
CA GLY A 182 1.69 2.14 8.38
C GLY A 182 1.92 0.99 7.42
N GLY A 183 0.87 0.51 6.74
CA GLY A 183 0.99 -0.52 5.72
C GLY A 183 1.75 0.01 4.50
N ALA A 184 2.61 -0.82 3.90
CA ALA A 184 3.44 -0.45 2.75
C ALA A 184 3.10 -1.27 1.50
N ASN A 185 2.90 -0.62 0.36
CA ASN A 185 2.53 -1.27 -0.91
C ASN A 185 3.21 -0.61 -2.11
N PHE A 186 3.49 -1.38 -3.16
CA PHE A 186 3.97 -0.87 -4.44
C PHE A 186 2.85 -0.67 -5.47
N PHE A 187 2.96 0.38 -6.26
CA PHE A 187 2.06 0.75 -7.35
C PHE A 187 2.87 1.01 -8.63
N TYR A 188 2.36 0.60 -9.78
CA TYR A 188 3.06 0.74 -11.08
C TYR A 188 2.06 0.82 -12.25
N PRO A 189 2.44 1.34 -13.44
CA PRO A 189 1.48 1.69 -14.48
C PRO A 189 0.86 0.46 -15.11
N SER A 190 1.68 -0.54 -15.39
CA SER A 190 1.29 -1.82 -15.98
C SER A 190 0.47 -2.73 -15.06
N ALA A 191 0.18 -2.30 -13.83
CA ALA A 191 -0.84 -2.94 -13.01
C ALA A 191 -2.24 -2.70 -13.60
N HIS A 192 -2.42 -1.59 -14.35
CA HIS A 192 -3.67 -1.30 -15.05
C HIS A 192 -4.06 -2.45 -15.97
N GLY A 193 -5.31 -2.89 -15.85
CA GLY A 193 -5.84 -3.97 -16.69
C GLY A 193 -5.55 -5.39 -16.19
N THR A 194 -4.91 -5.56 -15.03
CA THR A 194 -4.47 -6.88 -14.52
C THR A 194 -5.16 -7.27 -13.20
N GLN A 195 -4.81 -8.44 -12.65
CA GLN A 195 -5.21 -8.85 -11.29
C GLN A 195 -4.69 -7.90 -10.18
N ASN A 196 -3.77 -6.98 -10.49
CA ASN A 196 -3.23 -5.98 -9.57
C ASN A 196 -3.76 -4.56 -9.89
N HIS A 197 -4.89 -4.43 -10.60
CA HIS A 197 -5.41 -3.16 -11.11
C HIS A 197 -5.53 -2.04 -10.05
N ASP A 198 -5.85 -2.41 -8.82
CA ASP A 198 -5.95 -1.48 -7.70
C ASP A 198 -4.62 -0.87 -7.27
N ARG A 199 -3.50 -1.42 -7.75
CA ARG A 199 -2.14 -0.91 -7.58
C ARG A 199 -1.62 -0.12 -8.79
N ARG A 200 -2.48 0.36 -9.68
CA ARG A 200 -2.04 1.19 -10.80
C ARG A 200 -1.70 2.63 -10.39
N VAL A 201 -0.71 3.22 -11.04
CA VAL A 201 -0.32 4.63 -10.88
C VAL A 201 0.44 5.10 -12.12
N PRO A 202 0.35 6.37 -12.54
CA PRO A 202 1.19 6.90 -13.61
C PRO A 202 2.63 7.18 -13.14
N GLY A 203 3.58 7.16 -14.09
CA GLY A 203 4.86 7.83 -13.96
C GLY A 203 6.05 6.95 -13.58
N GLY A 204 5.84 5.65 -13.41
CA GLY A 204 6.88 4.70 -12.99
C GLY A 204 6.46 3.94 -11.74
N LEU A 205 7.37 3.70 -10.81
CA LEU A 205 7.12 2.89 -9.62
C LEU A 205 6.90 3.78 -8.39
N MET A 206 5.84 3.53 -7.64
CA MET A 206 5.54 4.23 -6.40
C MET A 206 5.43 3.25 -5.24
N MET A 207 6.18 3.45 -4.17
CA MET A 207 5.89 2.82 -2.88
C MET A 207 5.04 3.78 -2.06
N SER A 208 3.95 3.29 -1.50
CA SER A 208 3.04 4.06 -0.63
C SER A 208 3.03 3.46 0.76
N ILE A 209 3.04 4.33 1.76
CA ILE A 209 2.89 3.99 3.17
C ILE A 209 1.68 4.75 3.72
N ASN A 210 0.77 4.06 4.39
CA ASN A 210 -0.42 4.66 4.98
C ASN A 210 -0.68 4.11 6.38
N SER A 211 -0.77 5.00 7.38
CA SER A 211 -1.18 4.63 8.72
C SER A 211 -2.57 5.16 9.07
N ALA A 212 -3.54 4.25 9.02
CA ALA A 212 -4.93 4.51 9.39
C ALA A 212 -5.06 4.88 10.87
N GLY A 213 -4.32 4.21 11.76
CA GLY A 213 -4.37 4.51 13.19
C GLY A 213 -3.62 5.78 13.59
N HIS A 214 -2.55 6.16 12.88
CA HIS A 214 -1.95 7.48 13.02
C HIS A 214 -2.98 8.57 12.71
N TRP A 215 -3.73 8.43 11.61
CA TRP A 215 -4.79 9.38 11.26
C TRP A 215 -5.92 9.39 12.29
N ALA A 216 -6.37 8.22 12.78
CA ALA A 216 -7.37 8.16 13.85
C ALA A 216 -6.93 8.94 15.10
N SER A 217 -5.72 8.68 15.57
CA SER A 217 -5.18 9.36 16.76
C SER A 217 -4.92 10.84 16.54
N LYS A 218 -4.50 11.22 15.32
CA LYS A 218 -4.37 12.62 14.92
C LYS A 218 -5.73 13.34 15.00
N MET A 219 -6.82 12.75 14.49
CA MET A 219 -8.15 13.36 14.57
C MET A 219 -8.59 13.61 16.02
N VAL A 220 -8.28 12.68 16.93
CA VAL A 220 -8.56 12.88 18.36
C VAL A 220 -7.69 14.01 18.94
N ALA A 221 -6.40 14.01 18.61
CA ALA A 221 -5.46 15.01 19.11
C ALA A 221 -5.76 16.44 18.61
N SER A 222 -6.27 16.59 17.37
CA SER A 222 -6.69 17.88 16.81
C SER A 222 -8.11 18.30 17.20
N GLY A 223 -8.87 17.44 17.89
CA GLY A 223 -10.27 17.68 18.25
C GLY A 223 -11.25 17.54 17.07
N GLU A 224 -10.82 17.00 15.93
CA GLU A 224 -11.68 16.67 14.78
C GLU A 224 -12.59 15.46 15.03
N ALA A 225 -12.17 14.55 15.92
CA ALA A 225 -12.99 13.46 16.43
C ALA A 225 -13.17 13.60 17.95
N ARG A 226 -14.34 13.23 18.46
CA ARG A 226 -14.67 13.36 19.90
C ARG A 226 -13.80 12.45 20.78
N ASP A 227 -13.59 11.24 20.30
CA ASP A 227 -12.80 10.20 20.96
C ASP A 227 -12.28 9.20 19.91
N LEU A 228 -11.53 8.21 20.38
CA LEU A 228 -10.94 7.19 19.51
C LEU A 228 -11.99 6.33 18.81
N ALA A 229 -13.14 6.08 19.44
CA ALA A 229 -14.20 5.28 18.83
C ALA A 229 -14.80 6.02 17.62
N ASP A 230 -15.08 7.32 17.77
CA ASP A 230 -15.54 8.20 16.70
C ASP A 230 -14.52 8.28 15.54
N ALA A 231 -13.23 8.38 15.87
CA ALA A 231 -12.15 8.36 14.89
C ALA A 231 -12.05 7.02 14.14
N VAL A 232 -12.18 5.90 14.85
CA VAL A 232 -12.15 4.55 14.30
C VAL A 232 -13.33 4.29 13.36
N ASP A 233 -14.53 4.76 13.70
CA ASP A 233 -15.72 4.67 12.84
C ASP A 233 -15.52 5.43 11.52
N GLN A 234 -14.88 6.61 11.58
CA GLN A 234 -14.53 7.39 10.40
C GLN A 234 -13.49 6.73 9.50
N VAL A 235 -12.49 6.05 10.10
CA VAL A 235 -11.50 5.24 9.37
C VAL A 235 -12.17 4.03 8.72
N MET A 236 -13.03 3.35 9.47
CA MET A 236 -13.75 2.16 8.98
C MET A 236 -14.67 2.51 7.80
N ASP A 237 -15.36 3.65 7.82
CA ASP A 237 -16.17 4.11 6.68
C ASP A 237 -15.33 4.26 5.40
N LEU A 238 -14.13 4.86 5.47
CA LEU A 238 -13.25 4.96 4.31
C LEU A 238 -12.72 3.60 3.86
N ALA A 239 -12.38 2.72 4.80
CA ALA A 239 -11.87 1.38 4.50
C ALA A 239 -12.93 0.54 3.78
N LEU A 240 -14.16 0.51 4.29
CA LEU A 240 -15.27 -0.19 3.66
C LEU A 240 -15.56 0.35 2.27
N ARG A 241 -15.62 1.68 2.11
CA ARG A 241 -15.85 2.30 0.78
C ARG A 241 -14.71 2.09 -0.20
N SER A 242 -13.55 1.61 0.23
CA SER A 242 -12.41 1.35 -0.66
C SER A 242 -12.50 -0.03 -1.32
N ILE A 243 -13.09 -1.01 -0.64
CA ILE A 243 -13.24 -2.37 -1.16
C ILE A 243 -14.21 -2.38 -2.33
N GLY A 244 -13.90 -3.16 -3.37
CA GLY A 244 -14.74 -3.23 -4.57
C GLY A 244 -14.51 -2.11 -5.59
N ASN A 245 -13.75 -1.06 -5.26
CA ASN A 245 -13.47 0.03 -6.22
C ASN A 245 -12.36 -0.32 -7.22
N GLY A 246 -11.61 -1.40 -6.98
CA GLY A 246 -10.46 -1.80 -7.78
C GLY A 246 -10.84 -2.12 -9.23
N GLY A 247 -12.02 -2.72 -9.45
CA GLY A 247 -12.35 -3.31 -10.75
C GLY A 247 -11.35 -4.42 -11.15
N LEU A 248 -11.53 -5.02 -12.33
CA LEU A 248 -10.61 -6.03 -12.89
C LEU A 248 -10.06 -5.62 -14.26
N GLY A 249 -10.17 -4.34 -14.62
CA GLY A 249 -9.66 -3.87 -15.91
C GLY A 249 -10.49 -4.32 -17.11
N GLN A 250 -9.83 -4.48 -18.27
CA GLN A 250 -10.47 -4.77 -19.57
C GLN A 250 -10.82 -6.24 -19.78
N ASP A 251 -10.44 -7.14 -18.88
CA ASP A 251 -10.81 -8.55 -18.97
C ASP A 251 -12.28 -8.71 -18.57
N ARG A 252 -13.13 -8.91 -19.59
CA ARG A 252 -14.56 -9.07 -19.44
C ARG A 252 -14.92 -10.37 -18.70
N GLU A 253 -14.18 -11.44 -18.89
CA GLU A 253 -14.45 -12.72 -18.23
C GLU A 253 -14.06 -12.66 -16.74
N ALA A 254 -12.90 -12.07 -16.42
CA ALA A 254 -12.53 -11.80 -15.04
C ALA A 254 -13.48 -10.80 -14.37
N ALA A 255 -13.88 -9.73 -15.07
CA ALA A 255 -14.86 -8.75 -14.60
C ALA A 255 -16.24 -9.41 -14.35
N GLU A 256 -16.70 -10.30 -15.22
CA GLU A 256 -17.94 -11.06 -15.04
C GLU A 256 -17.82 -12.07 -13.88
N ARG A 257 -16.65 -12.68 -13.67
CA ARG A 257 -16.41 -13.71 -12.65
C ARG A 257 -16.15 -13.17 -11.25
N PHE A 258 -15.37 -12.10 -11.10
CA PHE A 258 -14.94 -11.59 -9.79
C PHE A 258 -15.31 -10.11 -9.56
N GLY A 259 -15.69 -9.35 -10.59
CA GLY A 259 -16.07 -7.94 -10.50
C GLY A 259 -14.95 -6.94 -10.18
N SER A 260 -14.15 -7.21 -9.14
CA SER A 260 -13.08 -6.35 -8.61
C SER A 260 -11.94 -7.19 -8.02
N CYS A 261 -10.74 -6.60 -7.87
CA CYS A 261 -9.60 -7.22 -7.17
C CYS A 261 -9.93 -7.60 -5.71
N THR A 262 -10.87 -6.87 -5.10
CA THR A 262 -11.39 -7.09 -3.74
C THR A 262 -12.90 -6.96 -3.70
N TRP A 263 -13.57 -7.66 -2.78
CA TRP A 263 -15.02 -7.59 -2.58
C TRP A 263 -15.41 -7.80 -1.11
N HIS A 264 -16.59 -7.28 -0.75
CA HIS A 264 -17.14 -7.46 0.58
C HIS A 264 -17.64 -8.89 0.79
N ASN A 265 -17.28 -9.46 1.93
CA ASN A 265 -17.92 -10.67 2.42
C ASN A 265 -19.25 -10.30 3.08
N ARG A 266 -20.24 -11.19 3.00
CA ARG A 266 -21.44 -11.10 3.84
C ARG A 266 -21.10 -11.54 5.25
N GLY A 267 -21.60 -10.82 6.24
CA GLY A 267 -21.47 -11.14 7.64
C GLY A 267 -22.25 -12.39 7.99
N LEU A 268 -21.58 -13.38 8.58
CA LEU A 268 -22.23 -14.50 9.26
C LEU A 268 -22.83 -13.94 10.56
N ALA A 269 -24.10 -13.54 10.54
CA ALA A 269 -24.75 -13.01 11.74
C ALA A 269 -25.03 -14.13 12.78
N PRO A 270 -25.02 -13.86 14.11
CA PRO A 270 -24.65 -12.62 14.81
C PRO A 270 -23.61 -12.89 15.91
N LEU A 271 -22.32 -12.62 15.69
CA LEU A 271 -21.32 -12.77 16.76
C LEU A 271 -20.75 -11.46 17.30
N ARG A 272 -20.99 -10.31 16.66
CA ARG A 272 -20.59 -9.01 17.20
C ARG A 272 -21.65 -7.94 16.93
N PRO A 273 -21.88 -7.00 17.87
CA PRO A 273 -22.64 -5.80 17.55
C PRO A 273 -22.01 -5.13 16.34
N ARG A 274 -22.81 -4.78 15.33
CA ARG A 274 -22.34 -3.87 14.28
C ARG A 274 -21.81 -2.62 14.97
N ARG A 275 -20.65 -2.11 14.53
CA ARG A 275 -20.24 -0.77 14.93
C ARG A 275 -21.31 0.24 14.53
N THR A 276 -21.29 1.41 15.17
CA THR A 276 -22.22 2.52 14.96
C THR A 276 -22.71 2.56 13.52
N PRO A 277 -24.01 2.77 13.24
CA PRO A 277 -24.52 2.78 11.88
C PRO A 277 -23.65 3.69 10.99
N ILE A 278 -22.83 3.07 10.14
CA ILE A 278 -22.08 3.78 9.12
C ILE A 278 -23.15 4.38 8.20
N GLY A 279 -22.97 5.64 7.78
CA GLY A 279 -23.95 6.37 6.97
C GLY A 279 -24.29 5.63 5.66
N THR A 280 -25.07 6.25 4.77
CA THR A 280 -25.44 5.61 3.51
C THR A 280 -24.20 5.12 2.73
N LEU A 281 -24.06 3.79 2.64
CA LEU A 281 -22.97 3.14 1.93
C LEU A 281 -23.29 3.09 0.42
N PRO A 282 -22.27 3.03 -0.45
CA PRO A 282 -22.48 2.82 -1.88
C PRO A 282 -23.27 1.54 -2.15
N ARG A 283 -24.03 1.49 -3.25
CA ARG A 283 -24.82 0.30 -3.64
C ARG A 283 -23.96 -0.96 -3.85
N THR A 284 -22.66 -0.79 -4.07
CA THR A 284 -21.69 -1.88 -4.21
C THR A 284 -21.36 -2.58 -2.90
N VAL A 285 -21.74 -2.01 -1.75
CA VAL A 285 -21.54 -2.61 -0.42
C VAL A 285 -22.84 -3.30 0.02
N PRO A 286 -22.87 -4.62 0.20
CA PRO A 286 -24.07 -5.33 0.66
C PRO A 286 -24.57 -4.80 2.01
N GLN A 287 -25.89 -4.76 2.21
CA GLN A 287 -26.47 -4.32 3.49
C GLN A 287 -26.04 -5.23 4.66
N ASP A 288 -25.78 -6.50 4.36
CA ASP A 288 -25.30 -7.55 5.24
C ASP A 288 -23.77 -7.73 5.22
N HIS A 289 -22.98 -6.77 4.73
CA HIS A 289 -21.51 -6.89 4.69
C HIS A 289 -20.88 -7.15 6.07
N SER A 290 -19.75 -7.86 6.06
CA SER A 290 -18.85 -8.00 7.21
C SER A 290 -18.03 -6.73 7.40
N GLN A 291 -17.86 -6.33 8.65
CA GLN A 291 -16.94 -5.26 9.07
C GLN A 291 -15.63 -5.82 9.64
N ASP A 292 -15.49 -7.15 9.71
CA ASP A 292 -14.31 -7.83 10.24
C ASP A 292 -13.39 -8.31 9.13
N PHE A 293 -13.96 -8.68 7.98
CA PHE A 293 -13.21 -9.28 6.89
C PHE A 293 -13.82 -9.00 5.51
N TYR A 294 -12.97 -9.03 4.49
CA TYR A 294 -13.31 -8.96 3.07
C TYR A 294 -12.46 -9.99 2.31
N SER A 295 -12.69 -10.12 1.02
CA SER A 295 -11.93 -11.04 0.17
C SER A 295 -11.20 -10.30 -0.93
N GLY A 296 -10.17 -10.93 -1.48
CA GLY A 296 -9.47 -10.45 -2.68
C GLY A 296 -8.76 -11.56 -3.44
N ILE A 297 -8.36 -11.27 -4.68
CA ILE A 297 -7.60 -12.19 -5.53
C ILE A 297 -6.09 -12.23 -5.22
N TYR A 298 -5.65 -11.43 -4.25
CA TYR A 298 -4.31 -11.43 -3.68
C TYR A 298 -4.35 -10.79 -2.27
N HIS A 299 -3.28 -10.93 -1.48
CA HIS A 299 -3.21 -10.29 -0.17
C HIS A 299 -2.84 -8.81 -0.28
N THR A 300 -3.78 -7.93 0.05
CA THR A 300 -3.67 -6.48 -0.14
C THR A 300 -2.57 -5.83 0.69
N ASP A 301 -2.26 -6.34 1.89
CA ASP A 301 -1.19 -5.78 2.74
C ASP A 301 0.23 -6.29 2.43
N VAL A 302 0.39 -7.25 1.51
CA VAL A 302 1.71 -7.74 1.12
C VAL A 302 2.43 -6.66 0.31
N LEU A 303 3.70 -6.39 0.64
CA LEU A 303 4.48 -5.34 -0.01
C LEU A 303 4.68 -5.64 -1.50
N VAL A 304 5.23 -6.82 -1.81
CA VAL A 304 5.44 -7.33 -3.18
C VAL A 304 4.73 -8.69 -3.33
N PRO A 305 3.46 -8.73 -3.77
CA PRO A 305 2.73 -9.96 -4.00
C PRO A 305 3.17 -10.59 -5.34
N THR A 306 4.01 -11.62 -5.29
CA THR A 306 4.73 -12.10 -6.47
C THR A 306 3.80 -12.62 -7.56
N HIS A 307 2.73 -13.33 -7.18
CA HIS A 307 1.75 -13.89 -8.11
C HIS A 307 1.19 -12.83 -9.07
N VAL A 308 0.64 -11.73 -8.53
CA VAL A 308 0.03 -10.66 -9.35
C VAL A 308 1.04 -9.62 -9.86
N THR A 309 2.28 -9.61 -9.35
CA THR A 309 3.35 -8.73 -9.87
C THR A 309 4.11 -9.36 -11.04
N ARG A 310 4.10 -10.70 -11.15
CA ARG A 310 4.68 -11.46 -12.28
C ARG A 310 3.71 -11.65 -13.43
N ALA A 311 2.44 -11.90 -13.13
CA ALA A 311 1.45 -12.24 -14.14
C ALA A 311 0.94 -10.99 -14.87
N ALA A 312 1.16 -10.95 -16.19
CA ALA A 312 0.64 -9.89 -17.05
C ALA A 312 -0.87 -10.00 -17.32
N HIS A 313 -1.42 -11.22 -17.23
CA HIS A 313 -2.80 -11.53 -17.59
C HIS A 313 -3.43 -12.55 -16.64
N HIS A 314 -4.76 -12.64 -16.66
CA HIS A 314 -5.58 -13.51 -15.81
C HIS A 314 -5.49 -15.01 -16.13
N ASP A 315 -4.50 -15.43 -16.93
CA ASP A 315 -4.34 -16.82 -17.39
C ASP A 315 -4.05 -17.79 -16.23
N GLU A 316 -3.44 -17.29 -15.15
CA GLU A 316 -3.29 -18.04 -13.90
C GLU A 316 -4.52 -17.87 -13.00
N ALA A 317 -5.02 -19.00 -12.47
CA ALA A 317 -6.10 -18.98 -11.50
C ALA A 317 -5.70 -18.09 -10.31
N PRO A 318 -6.54 -17.11 -9.93
CA PRO A 318 -6.18 -16.18 -8.87
C PRO A 318 -6.02 -16.89 -7.53
N GLN A 319 -5.01 -16.48 -6.76
CA GLN A 319 -4.88 -16.88 -5.37
C GLN A 319 -5.92 -16.14 -4.52
N VAL A 320 -7.12 -16.69 -4.39
CA VAL A 320 -8.16 -16.03 -3.59
C VAL A 320 -7.85 -16.09 -2.09
N TRP A 321 -7.94 -14.92 -1.44
CA TRP A 321 -7.82 -14.70 -0.01
C TRP A 321 -9.21 -14.39 0.56
N PRO A 322 -9.88 -15.34 1.25
CA PRO A 322 -11.27 -15.20 1.64
C PRO A 322 -11.47 -14.37 2.93
N ASN A 323 -10.41 -14.10 3.69
CA ASN A 323 -10.49 -13.49 5.02
C ASN A 323 -9.39 -12.43 5.22
N LEU A 324 -9.32 -11.45 4.32
CA LEU A 324 -8.50 -10.26 4.54
C LEU A 324 -9.16 -9.39 5.61
N GLU A 325 -8.40 -8.90 6.58
CA GLU A 325 -8.97 -8.39 7.83
C GLU A 325 -9.15 -6.87 7.85
N PHE A 326 -10.26 -6.43 8.45
CA PHE A 326 -10.48 -5.07 8.96
C PHE A 326 -10.36 -4.99 10.49
N SER A 327 -10.22 -6.14 11.15
CA SER A 327 -10.21 -6.33 12.61
C SER A 327 -9.26 -5.37 13.34
N TYR A 328 -8.17 -5.00 12.68
CA TYR A 328 -7.15 -4.09 13.18
C TYR A 328 -7.62 -2.64 13.34
N ILE A 329 -8.60 -2.20 12.55
CA ILE A 329 -9.22 -0.87 12.69
C ILE A 329 -10.17 -1.00 13.86
N THR A 330 -9.73 -0.83 15.11
CA THR A 330 -10.56 -1.01 16.31
C THR A 330 -10.10 -0.12 17.46
N ASP A 331 -11.04 0.34 18.27
CA ASP A 331 -10.78 1.04 19.54
C ASP A 331 -10.49 0.05 20.69
N ALA A 332 -10.62 -1.26 20.45
CA ALA A 332 -10.23 -2.27 21.42
C ALA A 332 -8.70 -2.27 21.64
N HIS A 333 -8.28 -2.11 22.89
CA HIS A 333 -6.86 -2.16 23.23
C HIS A 333 -6.28 -3.57 22.99
N ARG A 334 -5.12 -3.63 22.32
CA ARG A 334 -4.39 -4.87 22.04
C ARG A 334 -3.07 -4.87 22.78
N GLY A 335 -2.71 -6.00 23.38
CA GLY A 335 -1.41 -6.16 24.05
C GLY A 335 -0.26 -6.33 23.05
N PRO A 336 1.01 -6.16 23.47
CA PRO A 336 2.19 -6.25 22.60
C PRO A 336 2.32 -7.55 21.79
N GLU A 337 1.80 -8.66 22.32
CA GLU A 337 1.84 -9.99 21.69
C GLU A 337 0.81 -10.16 20.56
N HIS A 338 -0.13 -9.23 20.41
CA HIS A 338 -1.17 -9.31 19.38
C HIS A 338 -0.68 -8.76 18.04
N GLU A 339 -1.05 -9.37 16.91
CA GLU A 339 -0.59 -8.94 15.58
C GLU A 339 -1.02 -7.50 15.23
N ASP A 340 -2.23 -7.09 15.66
CA ASP A 340 -2.70 -5.70 15.57
C ASP A 340 -2.09 -4.70 16.57
N TYR A 341 -1.12 -5.12 17.40
CA TYR A 341 -0.45 -4.18 18.30
C TYR A 341 0.20 -3.03 17.51
N GLY A 342 -0.02 -1.81 17.97
CA GLY A 342 0.48 -0.61 17.30
C GLY A 342 -0.34 -0.13 16.11
N GLN A 343 -1.47 -0.76 15.78
CA GLN A 343 -2.35 -0.30 14.70
C GLN A 343 -3.05 1.01 15.09
N VAL A 344 -4.01 0.98 16.03
CA VAL A 344 -4.84 2.15 16.40
C VAL A 344 -4.42 2.82 17.71
N TRP A 345 -4.00 2.07 18.73
CA TRP A 345 -3.57 2.62 20.02
C TRP A 345 -2.11 3.10 20.04
N GLY A 346 -1.34 2.71 19.03
CA GLY A 346 0.09 2.96 18.94
C GLY A 346 0.94 2.19 19.96
N HIS A 347 2.25 2.25 19.77
CA HIS A 347 3.27 1.74 20.69
C HIS A 347 3.99 2.93 21.33
N VAL A 348 3.87 3.09 22.65
CA VAL A 348 4.54 4.18 23.38
C VAL A 348 6.03 3.92 23.40
N VAL A 349 6.82 4.92 23.00
CA VAL A 349 8.28 4.87 22.95
C VAL A 349 8.89 6.14 23.56
N PRO A 350 10.16 6.09 24.00
CA PRO A 350 10.89 7.32 24.27
C PRO A 350 11.20 8.06 22.95
N GLU A 351 11.43 9.37 23.02
CA GLU A 351 11.55 10.23 21.83
C GLU A 351 12.74 9.85 20.94
N GLU A 352 13.86 9.42 21.52
CA GLU A 352 15.03 8.91 20.78
C GLU A 352 14.73 7.69 19.91
N ALA A 353 13.67 6.93 20.23
CA ALA A 353 13.26 5.75 19.48
C ALA A 353 12.22 6.05 18.39
N MET A 354 11.82 7.32 18.17
CA MET A 354 10.75 7.66 17.23
C MET A 354 11.03 7.30 15.77
N PHE A 355 12.31 7.16 15.40
CA PHE A 355 12.71 6.75 14.05
C PHE A 355 12.80 5.24 13.87
N SER A 356 12.83 4.47 14.97
CA SER A 356 12.91 3.01 14.93
C SER A 356 11.62 2.40 14.42
N ASN A 357 11.73 1.20 13.84
CA ASN A 357 10.60 0.40 13.43
C ASN A 357 10.58 -0.90 14.26
N PRO A 358 9.70 -1.02 15.26
CA PRO A 358 9.73 -2.13 16.20
C PRO A 358 9.04 -3.38 15.67
N TRP A 359 8.32 -3.30 14.54
CA TRP A 359 7.51 -4.41 14.05
C TRP A 359 8.24 -5.21 13.00
N PRO A 360 8.56 -6.49 13.28
CA PRO A 360 9.19 -7.34 12.29
C PRO A 360 8.24 -7.61 11.12
N PRO A 361 8.77 -7.92 9.93
CA PRO A 361 7.95 -8.32 8.79
C PRO A 361 7.14 -9.58 9.10
N LEU A 362 5.90 -9.63 8.60
CA LEU A 362 4.95 -10.71 8.87
C LEU A 362 4.64 -11.49 7.60
N ARG A 363 4.79 -12.82 7.65
CA ARG A 363 4.27 -13.67 6.58
C ARG A 363 2.76 -13.81 6.78
N PRO A 364 1.94 -13.50 5.76
CA PRO A 364 0.51 -13.74 5.88
C PRO A 364 0.26 -15.24 6.08
N LYS A 365 -0.70 -15.57 6.94
CA LYS A 365 -1.14 -16.96 7.10
C LYS A 365 -1.80 -17.38 5.78
N PRO A 366 -1.35 -18.45 5.11
CA PRO A 366 -1.95 -18.88 3.86
C PRO A 366 -3.45 -19.12 4.06
N PRO A 367 -4.29 -18.82 3.06
CA PRO A 367 -5.73 -19.01 3.20
C PRO A 367 -6.01 -20.50 3.48
N GLU A 368 -6.91 -20.80 4.42
CA GLU A 368 -7.53 -22.12 4.46
C GLU A 368 -8.19 -22.34 3.09
N ALA A 369 -7.97 -23.50 2.47
CA ALA A 369 -8.48 -23.78 1.14
C ALA A 369 -10.02 -23.75 1.16
N VAL A 370 -10.62 -22.66 0.69
CA VAL A 370 -12.05 -22.57 0.45
C VAL A 370 -12.29 -22.87 -1.03
N PRO A 371 -13.18 -23.82 -1.38
CA PRO A 371 -13.53 -24.09 -2.77
C PRO A 371 -13.95 -22.81 -3.51
N ALA A 372 -13.47 -22.61 -4.74
CA ALA A 372 -13.74 -21.39 -5.52
C ALA A 372 -15.24 -21.13 -5.75
N GLU A 373 -16.04 -22.19 -5.79
CA GLU A 373 -17.51 -22.15 -5.91
C GLU A 373 -18.20 -21.54 -4.68
N ASP A 374 -17.69 -21.80 -3.47
CA ASP A 374 -18.21 -21.22 -2.22
C ASP A 374 -17.84 -19.74 -2.07
N ILE A 375 -16.75 -19.33 -2.72
CA ILE A 375 -16.27 -17.95 -2.73
C ILE A 375 -17.17 -17.08 -3.63
N VAL A 376 -17.49 -17.54 -4.85
CA VAL A 376 -18.36 -16.81 -5.80
C VAL A 376 -19.79 -16.67 -5.24
N ALA A 377 -20.32 -17.72 -4.62
CA ALA A 377 -21.63 -17.69 -3.97
C ALA A 377 -21.71 -16.68 -2.80
N ARG A 378 -20.58 -16.37 -2.15
CA ARG A 378 -20.48 -15.35 -1.09
C ARG A 378 -20.17 -13.95 -1.62
N ALA A 379 -19.62 -13.84 -2.83
CA ALA A 379 -19.05 -12.61 -3.40
C ALA A 379 -20.04 -11.70 -4.15
N CYS A 380 -21.03 -12.26 -4.88
CA CYS A 380 -21.85 -11.46 -5.81
C CYS A 380 -23.31 -11.94 -5.91
N PRO A 381 -24.32 -11.18 -5.41
CA PRO A 381 -25.72 -11.45 -5.74
C PRO A 381 -26.16 -10.98 -7.14
N HIS A 382 -25.27 -10.37 -7.93
CA HIS A 382 -25.62 -9.85 -9.26
C HIS A 382 -25.27 -10.80 -10.43
N ALA A 383 -24.94 -12.06 -10.13
CA ALA A 383 -25.05 -13.14 -11.11
C ALA A 383 -26.47 -13.75 -11.02
N ALA A 384 -27.46 -13.04 -11.58
CA ALA A 384 -28.75 -13.57 -11.96
C ALA A 384 -29.16 -12.95 -13.30
#